data_AF-A0A7X9JIZ4-F1
#
_entry.id   AF-A0A7X9JIZ4-F1
#
_cell.length_a   1.000
_cell.length_b   1.000
_cell.length_c   1.000
_cell.angle_alpha   90.00
_cell.angle_beta   90.00
_cell.angle_gamma   90.00
#
_symmetry.space_group_name_H-M   'P 1'
#
loop_
_entity.id
_entity.type
_entity.pdbx_description
1 polymer ?
#
loop_
_entity_poly.entity_id
_entity_poly.type
_entity_poly.pdbx_seq_one_letter_code
_entity_poly.pdbx_strand_id
1 'polypeptide(L)'
;NLPSPVLSSPGEMDNSSTEAQTYYPCIANWNPRNYTLWDISLDNGNYAPLTAADFNAAQNDSLLIVSYHPVWGKKKFRWATTGKIIPFITGAGKLGLIHVVRADSVDTGSMIIDVKIQQ
;
A
#
# COMPACT_ATOMS: atom_id res chain seq x y z
N ASN A 1 -12.30 11.79 14.72
CA ASN A 1 -11.47 10.99 13.79
C ASN A 1 -10.09 11.60 13.75
N LEU A 2 -9.09 10.95 14.32
CA LEU A 2 -7.70 11.39 14.18
C LEU A 2 -7.28 11.17 12.71
N PRO A 3 -6.52 12.10 12.10
CA PRO A 3 -5.94 11.87 10.79
C PRO A 3 -5.09 10.60 10.84
N SER A 4 -5.36 9.68 9.91
CA SER A 4 -4.66 8.40 9.83
C SER A 4 -3.86 8.34 8.53
N PRO A 5 -2.66 7.75 8.55
CA PRO A 5 -1.91 7.49 7.33
C PRO A 5 -2.64 6.49 6.45
N VAL A 6 -2.87 6.87 5.20
CA VAL A 6 -3.65 6.09 4.21
C VAL A 6 -2.91 6.02 2.90
N LEU A 7 -2.88 4.83 2.30
CA LEU A 7 -2.48 4.63 0.91
C LEU A 7 -3.74 4.51 0.06
N SER A 8 -3.86 5.38 -0.94
CA SER A 8 -5.01 5.45 -1.85
C SER A 8 -4.55 5.32 -3.29
N SER A 9 -5.12 4.36 -4.02
CA SER A 9 -4.78 4.11 -5.41
C SER A 9 -5.65 5.00 -6.30
N PRO A 10 -5.14 5.57 -7.41
CA PRO A 10 -5.97 6.35 -8.33
C PRO A 10 -7.21 5.60 -8.83
N GLY A 11 -7.07 4.29 -9.10
CA GLY A 11 -8.19 3.43 -9.48
C GLY A 11 -9.22 3.14 -8.36
N GLU A 12 -9.02 3.62 -7.12
CA GLU A 12 -10.04 3.62 -6.05
C GLU A 12 -11.28 4.42 -6.50
N MET A 13 -11.07 5.48 -7.28
CA MET A 13 -12.12 6.40 -7.74
C MET A 13 -13.04 5.81 -8.81
N ASP A 14 -12.69 4.69 -9.42
CA ASP A 14 -13.51 4.08 -10.46
C ASP A 14 -14.67 3.26 -9.88
N ASN A 15 -14.49 2.67 -8.70
CA ASN A 15 -15.47 1.71 -8.16
C ASN A 15 -15.39 1.47 -6.64
N SER A 16 -14.60 2.24 -5.88
CA SER A 16 -14.39 2.00 -4.45
C SER A 16 -14.64 3.23 -3.58
N SER A 17 -14.09 4.39 -3.91
CA SER A 17 -14.27 5.64 -3.16
C SER A 17 -13.67 6.84 -3.90
N THR A 18 -14.27 8.01 -3.67
CA THR A 18 -13.82 9.30 -4.21
C THR A 18 -13.01 10.11 -3.21
N GLU A 19 -12.59 9.56 -2.07
CA GLU A 19 -11.84 10.32 -1.07
C GLU A 19 -10.49 10.85 -1.61
N ALA A 20 -9.83 10.10 -2.49
CA ALA A 20 -8.51 10.48 -3.01
C ALA A 20 -8.54 11.80 -3.82
N GLN A 21 -9.58 12.05 -4.61
CA GLN A 21 -9.73 13.32 -5.35
C GLN A 21 -10.01 14.52 -4.45
N THR A 22 -10.56 14.30 -3.24
CA THR A 22 -10.80 15.40 -2.28
C THR A 22 -9.48 16.00 -1.80
N TYR A 23 -8.47 15.16 -1.58
CA TYR A 23 -7.14 15.58 -1.11
C TYR A 23 -6.15 15.82 -2.26
N TYR A 24 -6.32 15.11 -3.37
CA TYR A 24 -5.45 15.21 -4.55
C TYR A 24 -6.30 15.43 -5.81
N PRO A 25 -6.86 16.63 -6.05
CA PRO A 25 -7.71 16.88 -7.21
C PRO A 25 -7.02 16.62 -8.56
N CYS A 26 -5.69 16.73 -8.60
CA CYS A 26 -4.89 16.51 -9.80
C CYS A 26 -4.96 15.07 -10.36
N ILE A 27 -5.27 14.08 -9.52
CA ILE A 27 -5.34 12.67 -9.96
C ILE A 27 -6.72 12.30 -10.55
N ALA A 28 -7.75 13.15 -10.38
CA ALA A 28 -9.11 12.87 -10.83
C ALA A 28 -9.22 12.72 -12.37
N ASN A 29 -8.39 13.47 -13.10
CA ASN A 29 -8.40 13.51 -14.56
C ASN A 29 -7.38 12.57 -15.22
N TRP A 30 -6.71 11.70 -14.46
CA TRP A 30 -5.77 10.73 -15.04
C TRP A 30 -6.49 9.73 -15.94
N ASN A 31 -5.89 9.43 -17.09
CA ASN A 31 -6.37 8.40 -18.02
C ASN A 31 -5.18 7.70 -18.71
N PRO A 32 -4.95 6.40 -18.48
CA PRO A 32 -5.70 5.52 -17.58
C PRO A 32 -5.39 5.78 -16.10
N ARG A 33 -6.35 5.53 -15.20
CA ARG A 33 -6.10 5.49 -13.76
C ARG A 33 -5.57 4.11 -13.38
N ASN A 34 -4.25 3.99 -13.29
CA ASN A 34 -3.66 2.73 -12.84
C ASN A 34 -4.09 2.43 -11.41
N TYR A 35 -4.37 1.16 -11.13
CA TYR A 35 -4.66 0.71 -9.78
C TYR A 35 -3.44 0.07 -9.11
N THR A 36 -3.37 0.19 -7.80
CA THR A 36 -2.51 -0.62 -6.93
C THR A 36 -3.40 -1.28 -5.90
N LEU A 37 -3.21 -2.57 -5.66
CA LEU A 37 -3.91 -3.30 -4.61
C LEU A 37 -2.93 -3.62 -3.50
N TRP A 38 -3.26 -3.19 -2.29
CA TRP A 38 -2.51 -3.52 -1.07
C TRP A 38 -3.15 -4.71 -0.38
N ASP A 39 -2.33 -5.67 0.03
CA ASP A 39 -2.77 -6.82 0.78
C ASP A 39 -2.99 -6.45 2.25
N ILE A 40 -4.23 -6.65 2.73
CA ILE A 40 -4.61 -6.42 4.13
C ILE A 40 -4.61 -7.72 4.97
N SER A 41 -4.20 -8.85 4.40
CA SER A 41 -4.18 -10.16 5.05
C SER A 41 -3.27 -10.21 6.28
N LEU A 42 -2.18 -9.44 6.25
CA LEU A 42 -1.26 -9.31 7.38
C LEU A 42 -1.78 -8.34 8.46
N ASP A 43 -2.77 -7.52 8.14
CA ASP A 43 -3.33 -6.51 9.04
C ASP A 43 -4.65 -6.93 9.69
N ASN A 44 -5.35 -7.92 9.11
CA ASN A 44 -6.61 -8.44 9.63
C ASN A 44 -6.42 -9.57 10.67
N GLY A 45 -5.17 -9.90 11.02
CA GLY A 45 -4.82 -10.95 11.99
C GLY A 45 -4.91 -12.38 11.47
N ASN A 46 -5.23 -12.59 10.19
CA ASN A 46 -5.31 -13.94 9.60
C ASN A 46 -3.93 -14.53 9.29
N TYR A 47 -2.91 -13.68 9.13
CA TYR A 47 -1.54 -14.09 8.83
C TYR A 47 -0.54 -13.31 9.69
N ALA A 48 0.62 -13.90 9.94
CA ALA A 48 1.68 -13.25 10.71
C ALA A 48 2.21 -12.02 9.95
N PRO A 49 2.36 -10.86 10.61
CA PRO A 49 2.86 -9.66 9.96
C PRO A 49 4.32 -9.84 9.55
N LEU A 50 4.68 -9.26 8.41
CA LEU A 50 6.06 -9.19 7.95
C LEU A 50 6.86 -8.16 8.77
N THR A 51 8.15 -8.43 8.95
CA THR A 51 9.08 -7.58 9.69
C THR A 51 10.00 -6.80 8.76
N ALA A 52 10.64 -5.75 9.28
CA ALA A 52 11.67 -5.02 8.53
C ALA A 52 12.86 -5.92 8.14
N ALA A 53 13.15 -6.98 8.90
CA ALA A 53 14.17 -7.96 8.53
C ALA A 53 13.76 -8.73 7.28
N ASP A 54 12.49 -9.16 7.19
CA ASP A 54 11.95 -9.83 6.00
C ASP A 54 12.01 -8.91 4.78
N PHE A 55 11.66 -7.63 4.97
CA PHE A 55 11.78 -6.62 3.92
C PHE A 55 13.22 -6.45 3.45
N ASN A 56 14.20 -6.38 4.36
CA ASN A 56 15.61 -6.23 4.02
C ASN A 56 16.19 -7.48 3.33
N ALA A 57 15.73 -8.67 3.74
CA ALA A 57 16.09 -9.95 3.14
C ALA A 57 15.52 -10.13 1.72
N ALA A 58 14.42 -9.44 1.38
CA ALA A 58 13.88 -9.42 0.02
C ALA A 58 14.82 -8.64 -0.92
N GLN A 59 15.82 -9.33 -1.48
CA GLN A 59 16.87 -8.75 -2.33
C GLN A 59 16.63 -9.03 -3.83
N ASN A 60 15.86 -10.07 -4.21
CA ASN A 60 15.50 -10.47 -5.58
C ASN A 60 14.13 -11.20 -5.59
N ASP A 61 13.60 -11.50 -6.80
CA ASP A 61 12.30 -12.14 -7.11
C ASP A 61 11.86 -13.36 -6.28
N SER A 62 12.78 -13.99 -5.54
CA SER A 62 12.53 -15.27 -4.86
C SER A 62 11.76 -15.19 -3.54
N LEU A 63 11.54 -14.00 -2.96
CA LEU A 63 10.83 -13.83 -1.68
C LEU A 63 9.57 -12.92 -1.76
N LEU A 64 9.35 -12.26 -2.90
CA LEU A 64 8.21 -11.36 -3.14
C LEU A 64 6.86 -12.09 -3.26
N ILE A 65 6.89 -13.39 -3.60
CA ILE A 65 5.70 -14.17 -4.02
C ILE A 65 4.93 -14.80 -2.83
N VAL A 66 5.53 -14.99 -1.65
CA VAL A 66 4.86 -15.73 -0.56
C VAL A 66 3.90 -14.87 0.26
N SER A 67 4.01 -13.54 0.23
CA SER A 67 3.27 -12.67 1.16
C SER A 67 2.02 -12.01 0.59
N TYR A 68 1.92 -11.82 -0.73
CA TYR A 68 0.74 -11.19 -1.33
C TYR A 68 -0.38 -12.21 -1.54
N HIS A 69 -1.52 -11.99 -0.88
CA HIS A 69 -2.72 -12.78 -1.01
C HIS A 69 -3.75 -12.05 -1.89
N PRO A 70 -4.00 -12.50 -3.14
CA PRO A 70 -4.84 -11.79 -4.09
C PRO A 70 -6.27 -11.53 -3.61
N VAL A 71 -6.83 -12.43 -2.80
CA VAL A 71 -8.19 -12.33 -2.23
C VAL A 71 -8.36 -11.09 -1.33
N TRP A 72 -7.26 -10.62 -0.75
CA TRP A 72 -7.24 -9.52 0.22
C TRP A 72 -6.73 -8.20 -0.38
N GLY A 73 -6.46 -8.14 -1.68
CA GLY A 73 -6.05 -6.91 -2.35
C GLY A 73 -7.13 -5.82 -2.28
N LYS A 74 -6.80 -4.67 -1.67
CA LYS A 74 -7.68 -3.49 -1.59
C LYS A 74 -7.07 -2.29 -2.29
N LYS A 75 -7.91 -1.50 -2.96
CA LYS A 75 -7.56 -0.23 -3.61
C LYS A 75 -7.30 0.92 -2.62
N LYS A 76 -7.43 0.63 -1.33
CA LYS A 76 -7.16 1.55 -0.23
C LYS A 76 -6.64 0.77 0.98
N PHE A 77 -5.56 1.24 1.56
CA PHE A 77 -5.01 0.73 2.82
C PHE A 77 -5.10 1.82 3.88
N ARG A 78 -5.93 1.61 4.92
CA ARG A 78 -6.01 2.52 6.07
C ARG A 78 -5.03 2.06 7.16
N TRP A 79 -4.59 2.98 8.01
CA TRP A 79 -3.66 2.68 9.12
C TRP A 79 -2.31 2.13 8.65
N ALA A 80 -1.73 2.75 7.61
CA ALA A 80 -0.35 2.51 7.19
C ALA A 80 0.63 3.15 8.20
N THR A 81 0.69 2.61 9.41
CA THR A 81 1.49 3.15 10.51
C THR A 81 2.96 2.76 10.39
N THR A 82 3.82 3.53 11.07
CA THR A 82 5.26 3.25 11.18
C THR A 82 5.55 1.79 11.52
N GLY A 83 6.53 1.20 10.82
CA GLY A 83 6.99 -0.17 10.98
C GLY A 83 6.23 -1.22 10.17
N LYS A 84 5.10 -0.87 9.54
CA LYS A 84 4.33 -1.84 8.75
C LYS A 84 5.05 -2.22 7.46
N ILE A 85 4.98 -3.51 7.13
CA ILE A 85 5.35 -4.05 5.83
C ILE A 85 4.08 -4.45 5.09
N ILE A 86 3.84 -3.84 3.92
CA ILE A 86 2.59 -3.97 3.17
C ILE A 86 2.90 -4.55 1.79
N PRO A 87 2.49 -5.80 1.50
CA PRO A 87 2.55 -6.35 0.15
C PRO A 87 1.57 -5.66 -0.78
N PHE A 88 1.95 -5.51 -2.04
CA PHE A 88 1.08 -4.92 -3.05
C PHE A 88 1.29 -5.52 -4.44
N ILE A 89 0.31 -5.33 -5.31
CA ILE A 89 0.41 -5.58 -6.74
C ILE A 89 0.00 -4.34 -7.53
N THR A 90 0.77 -4.02 -8.57
CA THR A 90 0.48 -2.94 -9.51
C THR A 90 -0.57 -3.36 -10.54
N GLY A 91 -1.19 -2.41 -11.24
CA GLY A 91 -2.11 -2.69 -12.34
C GLY A 91 -1.47 -3.44 -13.52
N ALA A 92 -0.14 -3.41 -13.64
CA ALA A 92 0.62 -4.18 -14.61
C ALA A 92 0.95 -5.61 -14.12
N GLY A 93 0.47 -6.02 -12.94
CA GLY A 93 0.72 -7.34 -12.37
C GLY A 93 2.05 -7.49 -11.64
N LYS A 94 2.86 -6.43 -11.53
CA LYS A 94 4.12 -6.48 -10.75
C LYS A 94 3.84 -6.49 -9.26
N LEU A 95 4.48 -7.42 -8.55
CA LEU A 95 4.42 -7.53 -7.09
C LEU A 95 5.48 -6.67 -6.41
N GLY A 96 5.20 -6.23 -5.20
CA GLY A 96 6.10 -5.39 -4.41
C GLY A 96 5.82 -5.44 -2.92
N LEU A 97 6.75 -4.88 -2.15
CA LEU A 97 6.64 -4.63 -0.72
C LEU A 97 6.84 -3.15 -0.45
N ILE A 98 6.04 -2.60 0.46
CA ILE A 98 6.21 -1.28 1.05
C ILE A 98 6.66 -1.46 2.49
N HIS A 99 7.68 -0.74 2.92
CA HIS A 99 8.03 -0.56 4.33
C HIS A 99 7.70 0.86 4.75
N VAL A 100 6.80 1.02 5.71
CA VAL A 100 6.45 2.34 6.27
C VAL A 100 7.50 2.73 7.30
N VAL A 101 8.54 3.44 6.85
CA VAL A 101 9.64 3.90 7.71
C VAL A 101 9.16 4.89 8.78
N ARG A 102 8.26 5.80 8.39
CA ARG A 102 7.62 6.75 9.31
C ARG A 102 6.26 7.16 8.76
N ALA A 103 5.26 7.26 9.63
CA ALA A 103 3.96 7.83 9.29
C ALA A 103 3.43 8.65 10.46
N ASP A 104 3.31 9.96 10.26
CA ASP A 104 2.76 10.87 11.26
C ASP A 104 1.23 10.75 11.32
N SER A 105 0.64 10.92 12.50
CA SER A 105 -0.81 10.84 12.74
C SER A 105 -1.45 12.22 12.95
N VAL A 106 -0.89 13.24 12.31
CA VAL A 106 -1.37 14.63 12.33
C VAL A 106 -1.67 15.07 10.90
N ASP A 107 -2.57 16.05 10.76
CA ASP A 107 -3.06 16.56 9.47
C ASP A 107 -1.96 17.19 8.60
N THR A 108 -0.97 17.80 9.24
CA THR A 108 0.22 18.42 8.65
C THR A 108 1.42 17.48 8.60
N GLY A 109 1.17 16.18 8.84
CA GLY A 109 2.18 15.15 8.97
C GLY A 109 2.78 14.71 7.64
N SER A 110 3.84 13.92 7.74
CA SER A 110 4.55 13.31 6.62
C SER A 110 4.55 11.78 6.73
N MET A 111 4.71 11.12 5.59
CA MET A 111 4.99 9.69 5.52
C MET A 111 6.25 9.45 4.72
N ILE A 112 7.12 8.57 5.22
CA ILE A 112 8.31 8.06 4.53
C ILE A 112 8.10 6.57 4.33
N ILE A 113 8.25 6.12 3.09
CA ILE A 113 8.14 4.72 2.70
C ILE A 113 9.36 4.29 1.87
N ASP A 114 9.82 3.06 2.11
CA ASP A 114 10.71 2.35 1.20
C ASP A 114 9.89 1.39 0.35
N VAL A 115 10.24 1.25 -0.93
CA VAL A 115 9.49 0.41 -1.87
C VAL A 115 10.44 -0.52 -2.60
N LYS A 116 10.08 -1.81 -2.65
CA LYS A 116 10.74 -2.83 -3.47
C LYS A 116 9.73 -3.39 -4.46
N ILE A 117 10.09 -3.44 -5.74
CA ILE A 117 9.23 -3.95 -6.82
C ILE A 117 10.02 -5.01 -7.60
N GLN A 118 9.37 -6.11 -7.93
CA GLN A 118 9.89 -7.12 -8.86
C GLN A 118 10.24 -6.48 -10.22
N GLN A 119 11.44 -6.77 -10.74
CA GLN A 119 11.88 -6.25 -12.04
C GLN A 119 11.13 -6.88 -13.19
#